data_AF-A0A075H022-F1
#
_entry.id   AF-A0A075H022-F1
#
_cell.length_a   1.000
_cell.length_b   1.000
_cell.length_c   1.000
_cell.angle_alpha   90.00
_cell.angle_beta   90.00
_cell.angle_gamma   90.00
#
_symmetry.space_group_name_H-M   'P 1'
#
loop_
_entity.id
_entity.type
_entity.pdbx_description
1 polymer ?
#
loop_
_entity_poly.entity_id
_entity_poly.type
_entity_poly.pdbx_seq_one_letter_code
_entity_poly.pdbx_strand_id
1 'polypeptide(L)'
;MSSLSLILAESSLEMVPTEIQNHPSVISHSKKLGKSPSNILLDNSWHYAAMKGIQNENKRGRPDIVHFSLLEACSIPLYFEKNLQFTFIL
;
A
#
# COMPACT_ATOMS: atom_id res chain seq x y z
N MET A 1 -6.45 -31.30 5.18
CA MET A 1 -5.93 -30.18 5.99
C MET A 1 -6.79 -28.97 5.72
N SER A 2 -7.21 -28.23 6.76
CA SER A 2 -7.97 -27.00 6.60
C SER A 2 -7.02 -25.84 6.25
N SER A 3 -7.31 -25.12 5.17
CA SER A 3 -6.59 -23.91 4.77
C SER A 3 -6.88 -22.76 5.74
N LEU A 4 -5.86 -21.95 6.07
CA LEU A 4 -6.02 -20.71 6.83
C LEU A 4 -6.14 -19.52 5.88
N SER A 5 -7.13 -18.65 6.10
CA SER A 5 -7.26 -17.39 5.38
C SER A 5 -6.72 -16.23 6.23
N LEU A 6 -5.75 -15.50 5.70
CA LEU A 6 -5.26 -14.24 6.25
C LEU A 6 -5.84 -13.08 5.45
N ILE A 7 -6.68 -12.27 6.12
CA ILE A 7 -7.34 -11.11 5.52
C ILE A 7 -6.71 -9.84 6.08
N LEU A 8 -6.11 -9.03 5.20
CA LEU A 8 -5.63 -7.69 5.52
C LEU A 8 -6.68 -6.67 5.06
N ALA A 9 -7.56 -6.29 6.00
CA ALA A 9 -8.65 -5.36 5.74
C ALA A 9 -8.25 -3.89 5.90
N GLU A 10 -8.91 -3.00 5.16
CA GLU A 10 -8.57 -1.56 5.07
C GLU A 10 -7.07 -1.38 4.78
N SER A 11 -6.55 -2.20 3.87
CA SER A 11 -5.15 -2.20 3.48
C SER A 11 -4.83 -0.86 2.83
N SER A 12 -3.94 -0.09 3.45
CA SER A 12 -3.50 1.22 2.98
C SER A 12 -2.57 1.12 1.74
N LEU A 13 -3.04 0.42 0.71
CA LEU A 13 -2.31 0.09 -0.51
C LEU A 13 -3.13 0.57 -1.71
N GLU A 14 -2.79 1.75 -2.22
CA GLU A 14 -3.49 2.35 -3.35
C GLU A 14 -2.54 3.16 -4.22
N MET A 15 -2.96 3.43 -5.45
CA MET A 15 -2.27 4.37 -6.33
C MET A 15 -2.53 5.80 -5.87
N VAL A 16 -1.68 6.75 -6.26
CA VAL A 16 -1.91 8.16 -5.91
C VAL A 16 -3.25 8.64 -6.49
N PRO A 17 -4.19 9.13 -5.65
CA PRO A 17 -5.50 9.56 -6.08
C PRO A 17 -5.44 10.78 -6.99
N THR A 18 -6.39 10.88 -7.92
CA THR A 18 -6.38 11.88 -8.99
C THR A 18 -6.34 13.32 -8.48
N GLU A 19 -6.97 13.60 -7.34
CA GLU A 19 -7.04 14.96 -6.78
C GLU A 19 -5.67 15.53 -6.42
N ILE A 20 -4.69 14.67 -6.10
CA ILE A 20 -3.37 15.09 -5.60
C ILE A 20 -2.21 14.82 -6.56
N GLN A 21 -2.48 14.26 -7.74
CA GLN A 21 -1.44 13.88 -8.72
C GLN A 21 -0.58 15.06 -9.20
N ASN A 22 -1.16 16.27 -9.23
CA ASN A 22 -0.48 17.49 -9.65
C ASN A 22 0.30 18.19 -8.51
N HIS A 23 0.28 17.66 -7.28
CA HIS A 23 0.98 18.27 -6.16
C HIS A 23 2.51 18.15 -6.33
N PRO A 24 3.30 19.20 -6.00
CA PRO A 24 4.75 19.19 -6.21
C PRO A 24 5.50 17.99 -5.61
N SER A 25 5.09 17.53 -4.41
CA SER A 25 5.72 16.36 -3.77
C SER A 25 5.49 15.06 -4.56
N VAL A 26 4.28 14.88 -5.12
CA VAL A 26 3.94 13.72 -5.95
C VAL A 26 4.72 13.77 -7.27
N ILE A 27 4.72 14.93 -7.94
CA ILE A 27 5.45 15.11 -9.20
C ILE A 27 6.95 14.84 -9.02
N SER A 28 7.54 15.36 -7.93
CA SER A 28 8.95 15.13 -7.62
C SER A 28 9.26 13.64 -7.45
N HIS A 29 8.43 12.91 -6.68
CA HIS A 29 8.58 11.47 -6.47
C HIS A 29 8.38 10.66 -7.77
N SER A 30 7.33 10.98 -8.53
CA SER A 30 7.05 10.39 -9.85
C SER A 30 8.21 10.54 -10.82
N LYS A 31 8.81 11.73 -10.91
CA LYS A 31 10.01 11.98 -11.74
C LYS A 31 11.20 11.15 -11.27
N LYS A 32 11.43 11.04 -9.97
CA LYS A 32 12.50 10.21 -9.40
C LYS A 32 12.35 8.73 -9.77
N LEU A 33 11.11 8.24 -9.82
CA LEU A 33 10.80 6.86 -10.21
C LEU A 33 10.71 6.64 -11.73
N GLY A 34 10.72 7.71 -12.54
CA GLY A 34 10.52 7.61 -13.99
C GLY A 34 9.12 7.09 -14.39
N LYS A 35 8.11 7.29 -13.54
CA LYS A 35 6.74 6.79 -13.74
C LYS A 35 5.73 7.92 -13.69
N SER A 36 4.57 7.77 -14.34
CA SER A 36 3.44 8.71 -14.19
C SER A 36 3.00 8.82 -12.72
N PRO A 37 2.55 10.00 -12.23
CA PRO A 37 1.93 10.15 -10.90
C PRO A 37 0.78 9.16 -10.64
N SER A 38 -0.02 8.84 -11.66
CA SER A 38 -1.08 7.84 -11.57
C SER A 38 -0.58 6.41 -11.36
N ASN A 39 0.70 6.16 -11.62
CA ASN A 39 1.32 4.83 -11.67
C ASN A 39 2.33 4.62 -10.53
N ILE A 40 2.27 5.44 -9.48
CA ILE A 40 3.04 5.26 -8.24
C ILE A 40 2.10 5.03 -7.05
N LEU A 41 2.57 4.28 -6.06
CA LEU A 41 1.82 4.04 -4.83
C LEU A 41 1.73 5.31 -3.99
N LEU A 42 0.58 5.51 -3.33
CA LEU A 42 0.46 6.51 -2.29
C LEU A 42 1.32 6.10 -1.10
N ASP A 43 2.23 6.97 -0.67
CA ASP A 43 3.12 6.74 0.46
C ASP A 43 3.25 8.05 1.24
N ASN A 44 2.88 8.03 2.51
CA ASN A 44 2.89 9.17 3.41
C ASN A 44 4.31 9.75 3.57
N SER A 45 5.34 8.91 3.57
CA SER A 45 6.74 9.35 3.68
C SER A 45 7.16 10.28 2.54
N TRP A 46 6.56 10.13 1.36
CA TRP A 46 6.80 10.95 0.17
C TRP A 46 5.73 12.02 -0.05
N HIS A 47 4.48 11.69 0.26
CA HIS A 47 3.30 12.46 -0.16
C HIS A 47 2.58 13.16 0.98
N TYR A 48 3.13 13.17 2.21
CA TYR A 48 2.50 13.79 3.39
C TYR A 48 1.90 15.17 3.11
N ALA A 49 2.64 16.06 2.46
CA ALA A 49 2.15 17.40 2.13
C ALA A 49 0.96 17.40 1.15
N ALA A 50 0.96 16.50 0.17
CA ALA A 50 -0.12 16.34 -0.80
C ALA A 50 -1.37 15.70 -0.18
N MET A 51 -1.19 14.85 0.83
CA MET A 51 -2.26 14.11 1.48
C MET A 51 -3.09 14.95 2.45
N LYS A 52 -2.63 16.15 2.82
CA LYS A 52 -3.36 17.00 3.76
C LYS A 52 -4.75 17.36 3.23
N GLY A 53 -5.79 17.02 4.00
CA GLY A 53 -7.17 17.36 3.69
C GLY A 53 -7.88 16.39 2.75
N ILE A 54 -7.24 15.29 2.33
CA ILE A 54 -7.94 14.21 1.62
C ILE A 54 -8.78 13.40 2.62
N GLN A 55 -9.86 12.78 2.12
CA GLN A 55 -10.69 11.91 2.95
C GLN A 55 -9.86 10.76 3.56
N ASN A 56 -10.03 10.53 4.85
CA ASN A 56 -9.36 9.48 5.64
C ASN A 56 -7.81 9.53 5.54
N GLU A 57 -7.20 10.72 5.48
CA GLU A 57 -5.75 10.89 5.32
C GLU A 57 -4.90 10.02 6.26
N ASN A 58 -5.36 9.82 7.50
CA ASN A 58 -4.66 9.07 8.54
C ASN A 58 -4.65 7.55 8.33
N LYS A 59 -5.55 7.02 7.49
CA LYS A 59 -5.67 5.60 7.16
C LYS A 59 -5.00 5.24 5.82
N ARG A 60 -4.41 6.21 5.13
CA ARG A 60 -3.91 6.08 3.75
C ARG A 60 -2.38 6.19 3.68
N GLY A 61 -1.81 5.80 2.55
CA GLY A 61 -0.37 5.97 2.27
C GLY A 61 0.61 5.20 3.16
N ARG A 62 0.23 4.05 3.71
CA ARG A 62 1.09 3.16 4.51
C ARG A 62 1.24 1.76 3.88
N PRO A 63 1.82 1.67 2.66
CA PRO A 63 2.04 0.38 1.99
C PRO A 63 3.06 -0.50 2.74
N ASP A 64 3.88 0.10 3.61
CA ASP A 64 4.85 -0.58 4.46
C ASP A 64 4.18 -1.59 5.43
N ILE A 65 3.00 -1.27 5.97
CA ILE A 65 2.28 -2.17 6.89
C ILE A 65 1.88 -3.45 6.17
N VAL A 66 1.36 -3.33 4.94
CA VAL A 66 1.00 -4.48 4.11
C VAL A 66 2.25 -5.27 3.73
N HIS A 67 3.34 -4.58 3.36
CA HIS A 67 4.60 -5.22 3.03
C HIS A 67 5.15 -6.07 4.18
N PHE A 68 5.25 -5.51 5.39
CA PHE A 68 5.74 -6.24 6.57
C PHE A 68 4.83 -7.40 6.95
N SER A 69 3.51 -7.19 6.92
CA SER A 69 2.55 -8.25 7.22
C SER A 69 2.71 -9.45 6.29
N LEU A 70 2.97 -9.20 5.00
CA LEU A 70 3.24 -10.25 4.02
C LEU A 70 4.59 -10.91 4.21
N LEU A 71 5.65 -10.15 4.54
CA LEU A 71 6.96 -10.73 4.82
C LEU A 71 6.87 -11.75 5.96
N GLU A 72 6.24 -11.37 7.06
CA GLU A 72 6.04 -12.26 8.22
C GLU A 72 5.21 -13.49 7.83
N ALA A 73 4.06 -13.28 7.17
CA ALA A 73 3.17 -14.36 6.79
C ALA A 73 3.78 -15.33 5.74
N CYS A 74 4.67 -14.85 4.88
CA CYS A 74 5.40 -15.69 3.91
C CYS A 74 6.61 -16.41 4.53
N SER A 75 6.97 -16.13 5.79
CA SER A 75 8.13 -16.72 6.45
C SER A 75 7.82 -17.99 7.25
N ILE A 76 6.54 -18.30 7.49
CA ILE A 76 6.11 -19.41 8.35
C ILE A 76 5.90 -20.72 7.56
N PRO A 77 6.00 -21.91 8.19
CA PRO A 77 5.80 -23.21 7.54
C PRO A 77 4.50 -23.32 6.74
N LEU A 78 3.42 -22.71 7.23
CA LEU A 78 2.11 -22.76 6.60
C LEU A 78 2.09 -22.19 5.16
N TYR A 79 2.92 -21.18 4.89
CA TYR A 79 3.10 -20.62 3.55
C TYR A 79 3.78 -21.64 2.62
N PHE A 80 4.86 -22.27 3.08
CA PHE A 80 5.62 -23.26 2.30
C PHE A 80 4.80 -24.54 2.02
N GLU A 81 3.90 -24.90 2.93
CA GLU A 81 2.95 -26.01 2.77
C GLU A 81 1.74 -25.68 1.87
N LYS A 82 1.64 -24.43 1.37
CA LYS A 82 0.52 -23.94 0.55
C LYS A 82 -0.84 -24.02 1.25
N ASN A 83 -0.83 -23.92 2.59
CA ASN A 83 -2.02 -23.97 3.44
C ASN A 83 -2.45 -22.57 3.95
N LEU A 84 -1.84 -21.51 3.41
CA LEU A 84 -2.15 -20.12 3.72
C LEU A 84 -2.66 -19.38 2.47
N GLN A 85 -3.86 -18.81 2.57
CA GLN A 85 -4.46 -17.98 1.54
C GLN A 85 -4.50 -16.52 1.98
N PHE A 86 -4.08 -15.62 1.08
CA PHE A 86 -4.11 -14.17 1.33
C PHE A 86 -5.34 -13.53 0.68
N THR A 87 -5.92 -12.55 1.35
CA THR A 87 -6.93 -11.66 0.76
C THR A 87 -6.70 -10.24 1.28
N PHE A 88 -6.69 -9.27 0.36
CA PHE A 88 -6.58 -7.85 0.68
C PHE A 88 -7.92 -7.21 0.42
N ILE A 89 -8.40 -6.43 1.39
CA ILE A 89 -9.56 -5.55 1.21
C ILE A 89 -9.01 -4.14 1.29
N LEU A 90 -9.02 -3.45 0.15
CA LEU A 90 -8.58 -2.06 0.00
C LEU A 90 -9.66 -1.08 0.46
#